data_AF-A0A383BL54-F1
#
_entry.id   AF-A0A383BL54-F1
#
_cell.length_a   1.000
_cell.length_b   1.000
_cell.length_c   1.000
_cell.angle_alpha   90.00
_cell.angle_beta   90.00
_cell.angle_gamma   90.00
#
_symmetry.space_group_name_H-M   'P 1'
#
loop_
_entity.id
_entity.type
_entity.pdbx_description
1 polymer ?
#
loop_
_entity_poly.entity_id
_entity_poly.type
_entity_poly.pdbx_seq_one_letter_code
_entity_poly.pdbx_strand_id
1 'polypeptide(L)'
;MTQNNARTRLVRKYPAHTLEDILSISNVIFFDNASLPVDRHMLAKTIGTTISSSSFTTKLAASEDYGLTKGRYRDKEIAITPLGRSIVAPKDGSEHLKATKAAIFKPKPFAHLSELFGEEKIPEDEFLAN
;
A
#
# COMPACT_ATOMS: atom_id res chain seq x y z
N MET A 1 -22.28 -27.08 26.40
CA MET A 1 -21.24 -27.22 25.36
C MET A 1 -21.03 -25.86 24.73
N THR A 2 -19.91 -25.20 25.01
CA THR A 2 -19.60 -23.86 24.51
C THR A 2 -19.04 -24.00 23.10
N GLN A 3 -19.80 -23.60 22.08
CA GLN A 3 -19.32 -23.63 20.70
C GLN A 3 -18.11 -22.69 20.58
N ASN A 4 -16.94 -23.26 20.27
CA ASN A 4 -15.73 -22.50 20.00
C ASN A 4 -15.86 -21.85 18.63
N ASN A 5 -16.47 -20.65 18.58
CA ASN A 5 -16.70 -19.88 17.37
C ASN A 5 -15.42 -19.16 16.92
N ALA A 6 -14.34 -19.91 16.72
CA ALA A 6 -13.09 -19.35 16.23
C ALA A 6 -13.23 -19.05 14.73
N ARG A 7 -13.35 -17.76 14.38
CA ARG A 7 -13.39 -17.32 12.98
C ARG A 7 -12.11 -17.73 12.26
N THR A 8 -12.23 -18.52 11.18
CA THR A 8 -11.11 -18.84 10.29
C THR A 8 -10.60 -17.55 9.64
N ARG A 9 -9.32 -17.24 9.85
CA ARG A 9 -8.69 -16.05 9.28
C ARG A 9 -8.51 -16.23 7.77
N LEU A 10 -9.30 -15.51 6.98
CA LEU A 10 -9.10 -15.43 5.52
C LEU A 10 -7.86 -14.59 5.20
N VAL A 11 -6.99 -15.12 4.34
CA VAL A 11 -5.81 -14.42 3.84
C VAL A 11 -6.24 -13.51 2.68
N ARG A 12 -6.17 -12.20 2.88
CA ARG A 12 -6.44 -11.22 1.82
C ARG A 12 -5.42 -11.37 0.69
N LYS A 13 -5.89 -11.25 -0.55
CA LYS A 13 -5.05 -11.24 -1.76
C LYS A 13 -4.77 -9.82 -2.29
N TYR A 14 -5.22 -8.81 -1.55
CA TYR A 14 -5.12 -7.39 -1.86
C TYR A 14 -4.64 -6.61 -0.61
N PRO A 15 -4.15 -5.36 -0.78
CA PRO A 15 -3.66 -4.53 0.31
C PRO A 15 -4.70 -4.33 1.42
N ALA A 16 -4.25 -4.32 2.68
CA ALA A 16 -5.15 -4.18 3.83
C ALA A 16 -5.51 -2.72 4.17
N HIS A 17 -4.82 -1.76 3.55
CA HIS A 17 -4.96 -0.31 3.77
C HIS A 17 -5.16 0.37 2.42
N THR A 18 -5.75 1.57 2.41
CA THR A 18 -5.87 2.36 1.18
C THR A 18 -4.52 2.94 0.76
N LEU A 19 -4.46 3.50 -0.45
CA LEU A 19 -3.27 4.19 -0.92
C LEU A 19 -2.97 5.43 -0.06
N GLU A 20 -4.00 6.15 0.36
CA GLU A 20 -3.90 7.36 1.18
C GLU A 20 -3.34 7.05 2.57
N ASP A 21 -3.80 5.96 3.20
CA ASP A 21 -3.38 5.54 4.55
C ASP A 21 -1.87 5.25 4.66
N ILE A 22 -1.27 4.81 3.55
CA ILE A 22 0.14 4.42 3.49
C ILE A 22 1.06 5.55 3.01
N LEU A 23 0.53 6.69 2.54
CA LEU A 23 1.35 7.81 2.06
C LEU A 23 2.31 8.33 3.13
N SER A 24 1.89 8.27 4.40
CA SER A 24 2.72 8.61 5.56
C SER A 24 4.09 7.92 5.56
N ILE A 25 4.17 6.65 5.16
CA ILE A 25 5.43 5.89 5.09
C ILE A 25 6.33 6.48 3.99
N SER A 26 5.79 6.70 2.81
CA SER A 26 6.54 7.20 1.66
C SER A 26 7.00 8.63 1.86
N ASN A 27 6.16 9.46 2.49
CA ASN A 27 6.48 10.85 2.85
C ASN A 27 7.67 10.92 3.80
N VAL A 28 7.72 10.11 4.86
CA VAL A 28 8.86 10.07 5.78
C VAL A 28 10.14 9.68 5.06
N ILE A 29 10.11 8.64 4.22
CA ILE A 29 11.31 8.22 3.49
C ILE A 29 11.79 9.31 2.51
N PHE A 30 10.87 9.99 1.83
CA PHE A 30 11.21 11.01 0.84
C PHE A 30 11.69 12.32 1.48
N PHE A 31 10.90 12.91 2.38
CA PHE A 31 11.14 14.23 2.96
C PHE A 31 12.12 14.19 4.12
N ASP A 32 11.99 13.21 5.03
CA ASP A 32 12.81 13.20 6.25
C ASP A 32 14.17 12.51 6.05
N ASN A 33 14.27 11.60 5.07
CA ASN A 33 15.49 10.83 4.81
C ASN A 33 16.06 11.03 3.40
N ALA A 34 15.70 12.13 2.71
CA ALA A 34 16.20 12.48 1.37
C ALA A 34 16.09 11.34 0.33
N SER A 35 15.04 10.51 0.45
CA SER A 35 14.81 9.32 -0.35
C SER A 35 15.85 8.20 -0.25
N LEU A 36 16.69 8.21 0.78
CA LEU A 36 17.57 7.09 1.13
C LEU A 36 16.76 6.00 1.87
N PRO A 37 17.20 4.73 1.84
CA PRO A 37 16.61 3.69 2.67
C PRO A 37 16.60 4.08 4.16
N VAL A 38 15.48 3.82 4.84
CA VAL A 38 15.30 4.13 6.27
C VAL A 38 15.26 2.83 7.06
N ASP A 39 15.98 2.78 8.18
CA ASP A 39 15.84 1.67 9.14
C ASP A 39 14.39 1.56 9.63
N ARG A 40 13.86 0.34 9.66
CA ARG A 40 12.46 0.08 9.97
C ARG A 40 12.08 0.49 11.40
N HIS A 41 12.99 0.42 12.37
CA HIS A 41 12.73 0.91 13.73
C HIS A 41 12.63 2.43 13.75
N MET A 42 13.54 3.10 13.06
CA MET A 42 13.49 4.56 12.92
C MET A 42 12.20 5.00 12.22
N LEU A 43 11.84 4.35 11.11
CA LEU A 43 10.60 4.62 10.38
C LEU A 43 9.35 4.48 11.28
N ALA A 44 9.25 3.37 12.02
CA ALA A 44 8.14 3.14 12.95
C ALA A 44 8.05 4.25 14.00
N LYS A 45 9.19 4.64 14.57
CA LYS A 45 9.26 5.72 15.56
C LYS A 45 8.81 7.06 14.97
N THR A 46 9.26 7.41 13.76
CA THR A 46 8.90 8.68 13.11
C THR A 46 7.39 8.79 12.84
N ILE A 47 6.73 7.69 12.45
CA ILE A 47 5.27 7.67 12.24
C ILE A 47 4.46 7.41 13.52
N GLY A 48 5.10 7.42 14.69
CA GLY A 48 4.42 7.28 15.99
C GLY A 48 3.92 5.86 16.30
N THR A 49 4.59 4.82 15.82
CA THR A 49 4.22 3.42 16.06
C THR A 49 5.41 2.55 16.47
N THR A 50 5.18 1.24 16.65
CA THR A 50 6.21 0.26 16.99
C THR A 50 6.38 -0.77 15.87
N ILE A 51 7.55 -1.37 15.77
CA ILE A 51 7.84 -2.42 14.78
C ILE A 51 6.96 -3.67 14.94
N SER A 52 6.47 -3.93 16.16
CA SER A 52 5.59 -5.06 16.49
C SER A 52 4.11 -4.76 16.23
N SER A 53 3.76 -3.51 15.91
CA SER A 53 2.40 -3.13 15.60
C SER A 53 1.89 -3.86 14.36
N SER A 54 0.77 -4.58 14.51
CA SER A 54 0.08 -5.22 13.39
C SER A 54 -0.34 -4.20 12.33
N SER A 55 -0.71 -2.98 12.75
CA SER A 55 -1.04 -1.89 11.81
C SER A 55 0.18 -1.47 11.00
N PHE A 56 1.34 -1.30 11.64
CA PHE A 56 2.57 -0.94 10.94
C PHE A 56 3.02 -2.01 9.94
N THR A 57 3.03 -3.27 10.36
CA THR A 57 3.43 -4.38 9.49
C THR A 57 2.50 -4.54 8.28
N THR A 58 1.20 -4.33 8.46
CA THR A 58 0.23 -4.37 7.36
C THR A 58 0.30 -3.14 6.46
N LYS A 59 0.64 -1.95 6.99
CA LYS A 59 0.91 -0.75 6.18
C LYS A 59 2.17 -0.90 5.32
N LEU A 60 3.25 -1.50 5.85
CA LEU A 60 4.44 -1.82 5.06
C LEU A 60 4.11 -2.80 3.92
N ALA A 61 3.36 -3.86 4.22
CA ALA A 61 2.92 -4.81 3.20
C ALA A 61 2.08 -4.13 2.11
N ALA A 62 1.09 -3.31 2.50
CA ALA A 62 0.28 -2.54 1.56
C ALA A 62 1.14 -1.55 0.73
N SER A 63 2.12 -0.89 1.35
CA SER A 63 3.03 0.03 0.67
C SER A 63 3.88 -0.65 -0.40
N GLU A 64 4.33 -1.88 -0.14
CA GLU A 64 5.03 -2.66 -1.16
C GLU A 64 4.07 -3.22 -2.22
N ASP A 65 2.86 -3.65 -1.84
CA ASP A 65 1.86 -4.18 -2.78
C ASP A 65 1.40 -3.11 -3.80
N TYR A 66 1.17 -1.86 -3.34
CA TYR A 66 0.96 -0.70 -4.22
C TYR A 66 2.25 -0.20 -4.88
N GLY A 67 3.40 -0.68 -4.43
CA GLY A 67 4.70 -0.42 -5.04
C GLY A 67 5.29 0.94 -4.74
N LEU A 68 4.86 1.60 -3.67
CA LEU A 68 5.41 2.90 -3.23
C LEU A 68 6.76 2.71 -2.56
N THR A 69 6.93 1.60 -1.84
CA THR A 69 8.17 1.23 -1.17
C THR A 69 8.62 -0.18 -1.54
N LYS A 70 9.86 -0.49 -1.18
CA LYS A 70 10.46 -1.82 -1.22
C LYS A 70 10.85 -2.20 0.20
N GLY A 71 10.46 -3.41 0.61
CA GLY A 71 10.68 -3.93 1.95
C GLY A 71 9.39 -4.08 2.76
N ARG A 72 9.33 -5.14 3.56
CA ARG A 72 8.25 -5.47 4.51
C ARG A 72 8.79 -5.62 5.93
N TYR A 73 7.98 -6.24 6.79
CA TYR A 73 8.31 -6.53 8.19
C TYR A 73 9.54 -7.45 8.41
N ARG A 74 10.09 -8.09 7.38
CA ARG A 74 11.31 -8.91 7.52
C ARG A 74 12.57 -8.14 7.14
N ASP A 75 12.39 -7.03 6.45
CA ASP A 75 13.48 -6.22 5.96
C ASP A 75 13.95 -5.25 7.05
N LYS A 76 15.27 -5.02 7.07
CA LYS A 76 15.88 -4.09 8.03
C LYS A 76 15.61 -2.64 7.62
N GLU A 77 15.66 -2.38 6.32
CA GLU A 77 15.49 -1.07 5.74
C GLU A 77 14.34 -1.07 4.74
N ILE A 78 13.67 0.07 4.65
CA ILE A 78 12.57 0.32 3.72
C ILE A 78 13.01 1.45 2.79
N ALA A 79 12.89 1.23 1.48
CA ALA A 79 13.30 2.20 0.47
C ALA A 79 12.10 2.66 -0.36
N ILE A 80 12.08 3.93 -0.76
CA ILE A 80 11.05 4.45 -1.66
C ILE A 80 11.38 4.07 -3.11
N THR A 81 10.37 3.65 -3.88
CA THR A 81 10.52 3.31 -5.31
C THR A 81 10.40 4.55 -6.20
N PRO A 82 10.76 4.48 -7.49
CA PRO A 82 10.48 5.56 -8.44
C PRO A 82 8.98 5.90 -8.52
N LEU A 83 8.11 4.89 -8.47
CA LEU A 83 6.65 5.08 -8.47
C LEU A 83 6.19 5.85 -7.22
N GLY A 84 6.71 5.48 -6.04
CA GLY A 84 6.41 6.19 -4.80
C GLY A 84 6.88 7.64 -4.85
N ARG A 85 8.05 7.92 -5.44
CA ARG A 85 8.55 9.30 -5.63
C ARG A 85 7.62 10.12 -6.51
N SER A 86 7.17 9.58 -7.64
CA SER A 86 6.23 10.27 -8.54
C SER A 86 4.86 10.53 -7.91
N ILE A 87 4.47 9.79 -6.87
CA ILE A 87 3.23 10.06 -6.11
C ILE A 87 3.47 11.14 -5.04
N VAL A 88 4.57 11.05 -4.29
CA VAL A 88 4.89 11.94 -3.16
C VAL A 88 5.35 13.33 -3.60
N ALA A 89 6.18 13.39 -4.64
CA ALA A 89 6.76 14.61 -5.18
C ALA A 89 6.66 14.62 -6.72
N PRO A 90 5.43 14.68 -7.27
CA PRO A 90 5.21 14.79 -8.71
C PRO A 90 5.73 16.13 -9.25
N LYS A 91 6.19 16.14 -10.50
CA LYS A 91 6.57 17.38 -11.20
C LYS A 91 5.34 18.19 -11.63
N ASP A 92 4.26 17.48 -11.99
CA ASP A 92 2.99 18.07 -12.43
C ASP A 92 1.81 17.15 -12.09
N GLY A 93 0.59 17.66 -12.26
CA GLY A 93 -0.63 16.90 -11.96
C GLY A 93 -0.85 15.69 -12.88
N SER A 94 -0.32 15.69 -14.09
CA SER A 94 -0.41 14.55 -15.01
C SER A 94 0.46 13.39 -14.53
N GLU A 95 1.68 13.69 -14.06
CA GLU A 95 2.56 12.70 -13.45
C GLU A 95 1.91 12.08 -12.21
N HIS A 96 1.34 12.92 -11.33
CA HIS A 96 0.65 12.44 -10.13
C HIS A 96 -0.49 11.49 -10.49
N LEU A 97 -1.37 11.90 -11.42
CA LEU A 97 -2.52 11.08 -11.83
C LEU A 97 -2.08 9.74 -12.44
N LYS A 98 -1.07 9.76 -13.31
CA LYS A 98 -0.52 8.55 -13.94
C LYS A 98 0.11 7.61 -12.90
N ALA A 99 0.89 8.16 -11.97
CA ALA A 99 1.55 7.38 -10.92
C ALA A 99 0.53 6.78 -9.94
N THR A 100 -0.48 7.55 -9.52
CA THR A 100 -1.57 7.07 -8.68
C THR A 100 -2.35 5.95 -9.38
N LYS A 101 -2.71 6.11 -10.66
CA LYS A 101 -3.37 5.05 -11.45
C LYS A 101 -2.51 3.78 -11.52
N ALA A 102 -1.22 3.93 -11.78
CA ALA A 102 -0.29 2.80 -11.84
C ALA A 102 -0.13 2.08 -10.48
N ALA A 103 -0.14 2.80 -9.36
CA ALA A 103 -0.10 2.21 -8.03
C ALA A 103 -1.39 1.43 -7.70
N ILE A 104 -2.56 2.03 -7.96
CA ILE A 104 -3.86 1.39 -7.70
C ILE A 104 -3.99 0.06 -8.43
N PHE A 105 -3.54 -0.03 -9.68
CA PHE A 105 -3.65 -1.27 -10.46
C PHE A 105 -2.45 -2.21 -10.32
N LYS A 106 -1.51 -1.93 -9.42
CA LYS A 106 -0.37 -2.82 -9.19
C LYS A 106 -0.74 -4.14 -8.47
N PRO A 107 -1.62 -4.14 -7.45
CA PRO A 107 -2.11 -5.39 -6.88
C PRO A 107 -2.92 -6.20 -7.90
N LYS A 108 -2.61 -7.51 -8.02
CA LYS A 108 -3.22 -8.39 -9.03
C LYS A 108 -4.75 -8.36 -9.10
N PRO A 109 -5.50 -8.37 -7.97
CA PRO A 109 -6.96 -8.31 -8.05
C PRO A 109 -7.47 -7.02 -8.70
N PHE A 110 -6.80 -5.89 -8.45
CA PHE A 110 -7.16 -4.59 -9.03
C PHE A 110 -6.76 -4.50 -10.50
N ALA A 111 -5.60 -5.05 -10.88
CA ALA A 111 -5.20 -5.18 -12.28
C ALA A 111 -6.25 -5.97 -13.09
N HIS A 112 -6.67 -7.12 -12.57
CA HIS A 112 -7.67 -7.95 -13.24
C HIS A 112 -9.01 -7.24 -13.38
N LEU A 113 -9.43 -6.48 -12.36
CA LEU A 113 -10.62 -5.64 -12.45
C LEU A 113 -10.51 -4.60 -13.57
N SER A 114 -9.35 -3.95 -13.71
CA SER A 114 -9.13 -2.98 -14.78
C SER A 114 -9.11 -3.59 -16.18
N GLU A 115 -8.64 -4.83 -16.31
CA GLU A 115 -8.66 -5.57 -17.58
C GLU A 115 -10.08 -5.99 -17.97
N LEU A 116 -10.90 -6.39 -17.00
CA LEU A 116 -12.28 -6.81 -17.23
C LEU A 116 -13.19 -5.64 -17.64
N PHE A 117 -13.03 -4.47 -17.01
CA PHE A 117 -13.91 -3.33 -17.23
C PHE A 117 -13.32 -2.25 -18.14
N GLY A 118 -12.02 -2.25 -18.40
CA GLY A 118 -11.37 -1.27 -19.29
C GLY A 118 -11.66 0.18 -18.87
N GLU A 119 -12.19 0.99 -19.79
CA GLU A 119 -12.71 2.35 -19.50
C GLU A 119 -14.24 2.38 -19.27
N GLU A 120 -14.91 1.24 -19.35
CA GLU A 120 -16.35 1.17 -19.07
C GLU A 120 -16.62 1.33 -17.57
N LYS A 121 -17.82 1.82 -17.25
CA LYS A 121 -18.24 1.98 -15.87
C LYS A 121 -18.22 0.62 -15.17
N ILE A 122 -17.53 0.57 -14.03
CA ILE A 122 -17.65 -0.54 -13.09
C ILE A 122 -19.15 -0.67 -12.73
N PRO A 123 -19.75 -1.86 -12.90
CA PRO A 123 -21.14 -2.10 -12.53
C PRO A 123 -21.39 -1.76 -11.05
N GLU A 124 -22.63 -1.44 -10.71
CA GLU A 124 -23.01 -1.23 -9.31
C GLU A 124 -22.77 -2.52 -8.49
N ASP A 125 -22.58 -2.36 -7.18
CA ASP A 125 -22.20 -3.45 -6.26
C ASP A 125 -23.10 -4.69 -6.40
N GLU A 126 -24.38 -4.51 -6.74
CA GLU A 126 -25.37 -5.57 -6.96
C GLU A 126 -25.00 -6.53 -8.11
N PHE A 127 -24.19 -6.07 -9.08
CA PHE A 127 -23.76 -6.84 -10.25
C PHE A 127 -22.34 -7.43 -10.11
N LEU A 128 -21.62 -7.12 -9.03
CA LEU A 128 -20.23 -7.56 -8.81
C LEU A 128 -20.10 -8.80 -7.92
N ALA A 129 -21.16 -9.21 -7.22
CA ALA A 129 -21.15 -10.38 -6.36
C ALA A 129 -21.31 -11.68 -7.17
N ASN A 130 -20.26 -12.51 -7.24
CA ASN A 130 -20.31 -13.92 -7.62
C ASN A 130 -19.58 -14.77 -6.58
#